data_AF-A0A959J7U5-F1
#
_entry.id   AF-A0A959J7U5-F1
#
_cell.length_a   1.000
_cell.length_b   1.000
_cell.length_c   1.000
_cell.angle_alpha   90.00
_cell.angle_beta   90.00
_cell.angle_gamma   90.00
#
_symmetry.space_group_name_H-M   'P 1'
#
loop_
_entity.id
_entity.type
_entity.pdbx_description
1 polymer ?
#
loop_
_entity_poly.entity_id
_entity_poly.type
_entity_poly.pdbx_seq_one_letter_code
_entity_poly.pdbx_strand_id
1 'polypeptide(L)' 'MKVIFLLIFISLIVAIGFLLIFFWAVRSGQYDDDYTPSVRMLFDDDKPKTDEKEPLETDQVSKTKQ' A
#
# COMPACT_ATOMS: atom_id res chain seq x y z
N MET A 1 21.14 -38.78 -19.32
CA MET A 1 21.19 -38.90 -17.84
C MET A 1 21.61 -37.62 -17.12
N LYS A 2 22.45 -36.72 -17.67
CA LYS A 2 22.87 -35.46 -17.01
C LYS A 2 21.76 -34.40 -16.86
N VAL A 3 20.81 -34.37 -17.81
CA VAL A 3 19.73 -33.36 -17.84
C VAL A 3 18.79 -33.49 -16.64
N ILE A 4 18.55 -34.70 -16.14
CA ILE A 4 17.68 -34.91 -14.96
C ILE A 4 18.25 -34.19 -13.73
N PHE A 5 19.57 -34.25 -13.52
CA PHE A 5 20.24 -33.59 -12.41
C PHE A 5 20.21 -32.07 -12.54
N LEU A 6 20.33 -31.53 -13.77
CA LEU A 6 20.19 -30.10 -14.03
C LEU A 6 18.78 -29.60 -13.68
N LEU A 7 17.74 -30.35 -14.08
CA LEU A 7 16.35 -30.00 -13.79
C LEU A 7 16.04 -30.03 -12.29
N ILE A 8 16.57 -31.01 -11.56
CA ILE A 8 16.44 -31.10 -10.11
C ILE A 8 17.08 -29.87 -9.42
N PHE A 9 18.25 -29.44 -9.89
CA PHE A 9 18.92 -28.27 -9.29
C PHE A 9 18.13 -26.97 -9.54
N ILE A 10 17.64 -26.79 -10.77
CA ILE A 10 16.83 -25.64 -11.14
C ILE A 10 15.53 -25.61 -10.33
N SER A 11 14.82 -26.74 -10.22
CA SER A 11 13.56 -26.80 -9.46
C SER A 11 13.79 -26.51 -7.97
N LEU A 12 14.90 -26.98 -7.40
CA LEU A 12 15.26 -26.70 -6.02
C LEU A 12 15.51 -25.20 -5.77
N ILE A 13 16.24 -24.54 -6.68
CA ILE A 13 16.47 -23.09 -6.58
C ILE A 13 15.15 -22.34 -6.65
N VAL A 14 14.27 -22.69 -7.60
CA VAL A 14 12.97 -22.04 -7.74
C VAL A 14 12.11 -22.24 -6.49
N ALA A 15 12.08 -23.46 -5.93
CA ALA A 15 11.32 -23.75 -4.72
C ALA A 15 11.82 -22.94 -3.52
N ILE A 16 13.14 -22.86 -3.31
CA ILE A 16 13.74 -22.07 -2.23
C ILE A 16 13.49 -20.58 -2.45
N GLY A 17 13.68 -20.08 -3.68
CA GLY A 17 13.43 -18.67 -4.02
C GLY A 17 11.98 -18.27 -3.78
N PHE A 18 11.03 -19.11 -4.21
CA PHE A 18 9.61 -18.93 -3.94
C PHE A 18 9.33 -18.87 -2.43
N LEU A 19 9.89 -19.79 -1.66
CA LEU A 19 9.68 -19.84 -0.21
C LEU A 19 10.25 -18.62 0.51
N LEU A 20 11.42 -18.13 0.12
CA LEU A 20 12.03 -16.92 0.69
C LEU A 20 11.20 -15.67 0.39
N ILE A 21 10.75 -15.52 -0.87
CA ILE A 21 9.86 -14.42 -1.26
C ILE A 21 8.54 -14.50 -0.51
N PHE A 22 7.97 -15.69 -0.36
CA PHE A 22 6.75 -15.92 0.41
C PHE A 22 6.88 -15.44 1.85
N PHE A 23 7.94 -15.84 2.56
CA PHE A 23 8.17 -15.38 3.94
C PHE A 23 8.42 -13.88 4.03
N TRP A 24 9.14 -13.30 3.06
CA TRP A 24 9.35 -11.86 3.01
C TRP A 24 8.03 -11.09 2.82
N ALA A 25 7.17 -11.53 1.89
CA ALA A 25 5.86 -10.94 1.65
C ALA A 25 4.95 -11.03 2.89
N VAL A 26 4.94 -12.19 3.58
CA VAL A 26 4.18 -12.36 4.82
C VAL A 26 4.67 -11.43 5.92
N ARG A 27 5.99 -11.24 6.04
CA ARG A 27 6.57 -10.32 7.04
C ARG A 27 6.40 -8.84 6.67
N SER A 28 6.18 -8.52 5.40
CA SER A 28 6.13 -7.14 4.91
C SER A 28 4.86 -6.36 5.33
N GLY A 29 3.98 -6.92 6.17
CA GLY A 29 2.82 -6.20 6.69
C GLY A 29 1.77 -5.87 5.63
N GLN A 30 1.79 -6.56 4.48
CA GLN A 30 0.75 -6.41 3.43
C GLN A 30 -0.66 -6.75 3.95
N TYR A 31 -0.74 -7.44 5.09
CA TYR A 31 -1.98 -7.80 5.79
C TYR A 31 -2.41 -6.77 6.84
N ASP A 32 -1.68 -5.68 7.03
CA ASP A 32 -2.00 -4.68 8.07
C ASP A 32 -3.26 -3.85 7.72
N ASP A 33 -3.76 -3.96 6.48
CA ASP A 33 -5.04 -3.39 6.05
C ASP A 33 -6.19 -4.39 6.24
N ASP A 34 -6.46 -4.73 7.50
CA ASP A 34 -7.59 -5.59 7.90
C ASP A 34 -8.95 -4.83 7.82
N TYR A 35 -8.93 -3.52 7.55
CA TYR A 35 -10.10 -2.66 7.55
C TYR A 35 -10.50 -2.25 6.14
N THR A 36 -11.44 -3.00 5.56
CA THR A 36 -11.91 -2.80 4.19
C THR A 36 -12.32 -1.34 3.93
N PRO A 37 -11.93 -0.74 2.78
CA PRO A 37 -12.21 0.66 2.47
C PRO A 37 -13.70 1.04 2.54
N SER A 38 -14.60 0.10 2.21
CA SER A 38 -16.05 0.29 2.32
C SER A 38 -16.55 0.51 3.75
N VAL A 39 -15.88 -0.12 4.74
CA VAL A 39 -16.22 0.00 6.16
C VAL A 39 -15.75 1.36 6.67
N ARG A 40 -14.53 1.78 6.28
CA ARG A 40 -14.01 3.11 6.62
C ARG A 40 -14.94 4.21 6.09
N MET A 41 -15.36 4.12 4.83
CA MET A 41 -16.21 5.13 4.21
C MET A 41 -17.58 5.24 4.89
N LEU A 42 -18.18 4.12 5.31
CA LEU A 42 -19.49 4.12 5.97
C LEU A 42 -19.49 4.71 7.39
N PHE A 43 -18.37 4.60 8.12
CA PHE A 43 -18.25 5.03 9.52
C PHE A 43 -17.43 6.32 9.73
N ASP A 44 -16.69 6.79 8.72
CA ASP A 44 -15.99 8.08 8.77
C ASP A 44 -16.86 9.27 8.34
N ASP A 45 -17.97 9.03 7.64
CA ASP A 45 -18.94 10.09 7.28
C ASP A 45 -19.69 10.67 8.50
N ASP A 46 -19.70 9.96 9.63
CA ASP A 46 -20.36 10.38 10.88
C ASP A 46 -19.44 11.17 11.82
N LYS A 47 -18.16 11.37 11.49
CA LYS A 47 -17.23 12.14 12.33
C LYS A 47 -17.33 13.63 11.98
N PRO A 48 -17.66 14.52 12.93
CA PRO A 48 -17.60 15.95 12.68
C PRO A 48 -16.16 16.30 12.28
N LYS A 49 -15.99 16.89 11.10
CA LYS A 49 -14.72 17.46 10.65
C LYS A 49 -14.39 18.61 11.60
N THR A 50 -13.68 18.33 12.69
CA THR A 50 -13.07 19.39 13.48
C THR A 50 -11.94 19.95 12.65
N ASP A 51 -12.16 21.16 12.15
CA ASP A 51 -11.24 21.99 11.41
C ASP A 51 -9.87 22.04 12.09
N GLU A 52 -8.87 21.38 11.52
CA GLU A 52 -7.47 21.66 11.85
C GLU A 52 -6.84 22.39 10.66
N LYS A 53 -6.49 23.63 10.96
CA LYS A 53 -6.02 24.67 10.05
C LYS A 53 -4.61 24.34 9.56
N GLU A 54 -4.37 24.41 8.26
CA GLU A 54 -3.07 24.87 7.73
C GLU A 54 -3.24 25.76 6.49
N PRO A 55 -2.32 26.73 6.30
CA PRO A 55 -2.57 27.94 5.53
C PRO A 55 -2.11 27.78 4.08
N LEU A 56 -3.00 28.13 3.14
CA LEU A 56 -2.60 28.38 1.75
C LEU A 56 -2.78 29.87 1.48
N GLU A 57 -1.64 30.55 1.42
CA GLU A 57 -1.47 31.86 0.81
C GLU A 57 -2.15 31.89 -0.57
N THR A 58 -2.99 32.89 -0.79
CA THR A 58 -3.19 33.44 -2.12
C THR A 58 -3.26 34.95 -1.97
N ASP A 59 -2.08 35.53 -2.11
CA ASP A 59 -1.86 36.93 -2.38
C ASP A 59 -2.47 37.30 -3.75
N GLN A 60 -3.09 38.47 -3.81
CA GLN A 60 -3.42 39.25 -5.02
C GLN A 60 -4.46 38.67 -6.01
N VAL A 61 -5.63 39.31 -6.08
CA VAL A 61 -6.16 40.03 -7.27
C VAL A 61 -7.59 40.51 -6.95
N SER A 62 -7.88 41.75 -7.36
CA SER A 62 -9.18 42.46 -7.35
C SER A 62 -9.48 43.43 -6.19
N LYS A 63 -8.56 44.38 -5.98
CA LYS A 63 -9.01 45.78 -5.99
C LYS A 63 -9.55 46.09 -7.39
N THR A 64 -10.85 46.40 -7.51
CA THR A 64 -11.59 47.08 -8.62
C THR A 64 -13.03 46.58 -8.46
N LYS A 65 -14.04 47.32 -8.02
CA LYS A 65 -14.55 48.66 -8.35
C LYS A 65 -15.58 48.96 -7.22
N GLN A 66 -15.56 50.14 -6.61
CA GLN A 66 -16.56 51.18 -6.91
C GLN A 66 -17.96 50.64 -7.20
#